data_AF-B7ISM2-F1
#
_entry.id   AF-B7ISM2-F1
#
_cell.length_a   1.000
_cell.length_b   1.000
_cell.length_c   1.000
_cell.angle_alpha   90.00
_cell.angle_beta   90.00
_cell.angle_gamma   90.00
#
_symmetry.space_group_name_H-M   'P 1'
#
loop_
_entity.id
_entity.type
_entity.pdbx_description
1 polymer ?
#
loop_
_entity_poly.entity_id
_entity_poly.type
_entity_poly.pdbx_seq_one_letter_code
_entity_poly.pdbx_strand_id
1 'polypeptide(L)' 'MPIWLGILVGVVALVAGVALGFFIARKYMMNYLQKNPPINEQMLKMMMMQMGQKPSQKKINQMMSAMNKQQMK' A
#
# COMPACT_ATOMS: atom_id res chain seq x y z
N MET A 1 41.62 2.16 16.88
CA MET A 1 40.26 1.59 16.82
C MET A 1 40.30 0.31 16.00
N PRO A 2 40.18 -0.89 16.57
CA PRO A 2 40.36 -2.13 15.83
C PRO A 2 39.40 -2.18 14.63
N ILE A 3 39.92 -2.51 13.44
CA ILE A 3 39.23 -2.42 12.14
C ILE A 3 37.85 -3.11 12.15
N TRP A 4 37.72 -4.19 12.93
CA TRP A 4 36.47 -4.94 13.08
C TRP A 4 35.31 -4.09 13.65
N LEU A 5 35.59 -3.15 14.57
CA LEU A 5 34.58 -2.25 15.12
C LEU A 5 34.03 -1.30 14.05
N GLY A 6 34.89 -0.82 13.14
CA GLY A 6 34.46 0.02 12.02
C GLY A 6 33.52 -0.72 11.07
N ILE A 7 33.82 -1.99 10.78
CA ILE A 7 32.96 -2.85 9.95
C ILE A 7 31.61 -3.08 10.65
N LEU A 8 31.61 -3.42 11.94
CA LEU A 8 30.38 -3.66 12.68
C LEU A 8 29.49 -2.42 12.72
N VAL A 9 30.06 -1.24 13.02
CA VAL A 9 29.32 0.04 13.00
C VAL A 9 28.78 0.33 11.59
N GLY A 10 29.57 0.09 10.54
CA GLY A 10 29.13 0.26 9.15
C GLY A 10 27.95 -0.64 8.80
N VAL A 11 27.98 -1.92 9.19
CA VAL A 11 26.88 -2.87 8.94
C VAL A 11 25.63 -2.46 9.72
N VAL A 12 25.77 -2.11 11.00
CA VAL A 12 24.63 -1.67 11.82
C VAL A 12 24.02 -0.39 11.26
N ALA A 13 24.83 0.58 10.83
CA ALA A 13 24.37 1.80 10.20
C ALA A 13 23.62 1.53 8.89
N LEU A 14 24.11 0.59 8.07
CA LEU A 14 23.45 0.16 6.84
C LEU A 14 22.09 -0.49 7.14
N VAL A 15 22.04 -1.44 8.08
CA VAL A 15 20.79 -2.09 8.50
C VAL A 15 19.80 -1.09 9.08
N ALA A 16 20.25 -0.19 9.96
CA ALA A 16 19.42 0.85 10.53
C ALA A 16 18.89 1.81 9.45
N GLY A 17 19.73 2.22 8.50
CA GLY A 17 19.34 3.07 7.38
C GLY A 17 18.29 2.41 6.47
N VAL A 18 18.48 1.13 6.13
CA VAL A 18 17.51 0.36 5.32
C VAL A 18 16.21 0.17 6.08
N ALA A 19 16.26 -0.19 7.37
CA ALA A 19 15.06 -0.36 8.18
C ALA A 19 14.27 0.95 8.27
N LEU A 20 14.92 2.05 8.65
CA LEU A 20 14.29 3.37 8.73
C LEU A 20 13.73 3.81 7.38
N GLY A 21 14.50 3.64 6.29
CA GLY A 21 14.06 3.93 4.93
C GLY A 21 12.82 3.14 4.52
N PHE A 22 12.79 1.84 4.83
CA PHE A 22 11.66 0.96 4.54
C PHE A 22 10.40 1.38 5.31
N PHE A 23 10.51 1.68 6.60
CA PHE A 23 9.36 2.14 7.40
C PHE A 23 8.80 3.48 6.90
N ILE A 24 9.69 4.42 6.56
CA ILE A 24 9.30 5.72 6.02
C ILE A 24 8.61 5.54 4.66
N ALA A 25 9.23 4.82 3.72
CA ALA A 25 8.66 4.56 2.40
C ALA A 25 7.30 3.84 2.48
N ARG A 26 7.17 2.84 3.37
CA ARG A 26 5.90 2.15 3.61
C ARG A 26 4.82 3.11 4.11
N LYS A 27 5.15 3.99 5.06
CA LYS A 27 4.20 4.99 5.58
C LYS A 27 3.78 5.97 4.49
N TYR A 28 4.73 6.46 3.68
CA TYR A 28 4.43 7.34 2.55
C TYR A 28 3.52 6.67 1.52
N MET A 29 3.81 5.42 1.16
CA MET A 29 3.01 4.64 0.21
C MET A 29 1.59 4.43 0.74
N MET A 30 1.43 4.05 2.00
CA MET A 30 0.12 3.87 2.62
C MET A 30 -0.69 5.16 2.62
N ASN A 31 -0.08 6.28 2.97
CA ASN A 31 -0.72 7.60 2.91
C ASN A 31 -1.11 8.00 1.48
N TYR A 32 -0.27 7.67 0.48
CA TYR A 32 -0.56 7.93 -0.92
C TYR A 32 -1.78 7.13 -1.40
N LEU A 33 -1.85 5.83 -1.08
CA LEU A 33 -2.97 4.95 -1.43
C LEU A 33 -4.27 5.35 -0.73
N GLN A 34 -4.21 5.89 0.49
CA GLN A 34 -5.40 6.41 1.18
C GLN A 34 -5.95 7.68 0.52
N LYS A 35 -5.06 8.56 0.03
CA LYS A 35 -5.45 9.78 -0.69
C LYS A 35 -5.92 9.51 -2.11
N ASN A 36 -5.33 8.51 -2.77
CA ASN A 36 -5.66 8.07 -4.11
C ASN A 36 -5.96 6.56 -4.07
N PRO A 37 -7.19 6.15 -3.67
CA PRO A 37 -7.53 4.75 -3.52
C PRO A 37 -7.25 4.00 -4.81
N PRO A 38 -6.54 2.85 -4.76
CA PRO A 38 -6.19 2.10 -5.96
C PRO A 38 -7.41 1.56 -6.71
N ILE A 39 -8.58 1.56 -6.07
CA ILE A 39 -9.84 1.11 -6.64
C ILE A 39 -10.85 2.26 -6.63
N ASN A 40 -11.24 2.70 -7.82
CA ASN A 40 -12.30 3.68 -8.03
C ASN A 40 -13.55 3.01 -8.68
N GLU A 41 -14.63 3.76 -8.85
CA GLU A 41 -15.89 3.26 -9.43
C GLU A 41 -15.72 2.68 -10.84
N GLN A 42 -14.86 3.30 -11.66
CA GLN A 42 -14.59 2.82 -13.01
C GLN A 42 -13.86 1.47 -12.98
N MET A 43 -12.89 1.30 -12.08
CA MET A 43 -12.17 0.05 -11.90
C MET A 43 -13.09 -1.05 -11.41
N LEU A 44 -13.99 -0.77 -10.46
CA LEU A 44 -15.04 -1.69 -10.05
C LEU A 44 -15.96 -2.09 -11.20
N LYS A 45 -16.39 -1.11 -12.01
CA LYS A 45 -17.23 -1.37 -13.17
C LYS A 45 -16.53 -2.30 -14.15
N MET A 46 -15.25 -2.06 -14.42
CA MET A 46 -14.42 -2.95 -15.26
C MET A 46 -14.31 -4.35 -14.66
N MET A 47 -14.03 -4.47 -13.37
CA MET A 47 -14.00 -5.77 -12.67
C MET A 47 -15.34 -6.50 -12.77
N MET A 48 -16.47 -5.80 -12.55
CA MET A 48 -17.80 -6.39 -12.68
C MET A 48 -18.06 -6.88 -14.11
N MET A 49 -17.70 -6.08 -15.12
CA MET A 49 -17.85 -6.47 -16.53
C MET A 49 -16.95 -7.66 -16.88
N GLN A 50 -15.71 -7.70 -16.38
CA GLN A 50 -14.79 -8.83 -16.57
C GLN A 50 -15.33 -10.12 -15.95
N MET A 51 -16.07 -10.01 -14.85
CA MET A 51 -16.75 -11.15 -14.21
C MET A 51 -18.10 -11.53 -14.87
N GLY A 52 -18.46 -10.91 -15.99
CA GLY A 52 -19.76 -11.11 -16.64
C GLY A 52 -20.96 -10.58 -15.84
N GLN A 53 -20.71 -9.77 -14.79
CA GLN A 53 -21.76 -9.18 -13.97
C GLN A 53 -22.19 -7.84 -14.55
N LYS A 54 -23.51 -7.63 -14.65
CA LYS A 54 -24.06 -6.33 -15.06
C LYS A 54 -23.71 -5.26 -14.02
N PRO A 55 -22.95 -4.20 -14.38
CA PRO A 55 -22.59 -3.14 -13.46
C PRO A 55 -23.82 -2.29 -13.14
N SER A 56 -24.40 -2.46 -11.95
CA SER A 56 -25.42 -1.56 -11.40
C SER A 56 -24.76 -0.58 -10.42
N GLN A 57 -25.10 0.70 -10.50
CA GLN A 57 -24.51 1.74 -9.63
C GLN A 57 -24.68 1.41 -8.14
N LYS A 58 -25.83 0.86 -7.74
CA LYS A 58 -26.07 0.44 -6.36
C LYS A 58 -25.06 -0.61 -5.91
N LYS A 59 -24.74 -1.57 -6.78
CA LYS A 59 -23.78 -2.64 -6.50
C LYS A 59 -22.35 -2.08 -6.47
N ILE A 60 -22.00 -1.18 -7.39
CA ILE A 60 -20.70 -0.48 -7.39
C ILE A 60 -20.51 0.28 -6.08
N ASN A 61 -21.50 1.06 -5.63
CA ASN A 61 -21.43 1.84 -4.39
C ASN A 61 -21.30 0.94 -3.15
N GLN A 62 -22.03 -0.19 -3.12
CA GLN A 62 -21.93 -1.19 -2.06
C GLN A 62 -20.53 -1.82 -2.03
N MET A 63 -19.97 -2.14 -3.19
CA MET A 63 -18.63 -2.72 -3.33
C MET A 63 -17.53 -1.71 -2.96
N MET A 64 -17.60 -0.45 -3.44
CA MET A 64 -16.70 0.64 -3.03
C MET A 64 -16.63 0.75 -1.51
N SER A 65 -17.80 0.79 -0.86
CA SER A 65 -17.89 0.93 0.59
C SER A 65 -17.32 -0.28 1.34
N ALA A 66 -17.49 -1.49 0.80
CA ALA A 66 -16.92 -2.71 1.37
C ALA A 66 -15.39 -2.75 1.23
N MET A 67 -14.86 -2.37 0.07
CA MET A 67 -13.42 -2.36 -0.20
C MET A 67 -12.69 -1.27 0.60
N ASN A 68 -13.27 -0.07 0.73
CA ASN A 68 -12.71 1.00 1.55
C ASN A 68 -12.57 0.57 3.02
N LYS A 69 -13.53 -0.21 3.53
CA LYS A 69 -13.46 -0.79 4.89
C LYS A 69 -12.37 -1.85 5.03
N GLN A 70 -12.05 -2.58 3.95
CA GLN A 70 -10.98 -3.58 3.96
C GLN A 70 -9.58 -2.95 3.85
N GLN A 71 -9.43 -1.83 3.12
CA GLN A 71 -8.14 -1.13 2.95
C GLN A 71 -7.66 -0.40 4.21
N MET A 72 -8.57 -0.08 5.15
CA MET A 72 -8.22 0.59 6.41
C MET A 72 -7.82 -0.37 7.55
N LYS A 73 -7.85 -1.69 7.33
CA LYS A 73 -7.34 -2.69 8.27
C LYS A 73 -5.95 -3.15 7.86
#